data_AF-A0A1G8ADP8-F1
#
_entry.id   AF-A0A1G8ADP8-F1
#
_cell.length_a   1.000
_cell.length_b   1.000
_cell.length_c   1.000
_cell.angle_alpha   90.00
_cell.angle_beta   90.00
_cell.angle_gamma   90.00
#
_symmetry.space_group_name_H-M   'P 1'
#
loop_
_entity.id
_entity.type
_entity.pdbx_description
1 polymer ?
#
loop_
_entity_poly.entity_id
_entity_poly.type
_entity_poly.pdbx_seq_one_letter_code
_entity_poly.pdbx_strand_id
1 'polypeptide(L)' 'MEVRDRIGGALLYRLDTANGRITIGGTTGQITLSIPDTVTSAWTWRAGVYDLELVAPDARVVRLIEGTVTVRPEVTTGA' A
#
# COMPACT_ATOMS: atom_id res chain seq x y z
N MET A 1 1.37 -1.68 5.68
CA MET A 1 0.51 -2.25 4.63
C MET A 1 1.38 -3.06 3.70
N GLU A 2 0.97 -4.31 3.45
CA GLU A 2 1.58 -5.18 2.45
C GLU A 2 0.52 -5.53 1.39
N VAL A 3 0.88 -5.38 0.12
CA VAL A 3 0.08 -5.87 -1.01
C VAL A 3 0.65 -7.22 -1.42
N ARG A 4 -0.20 -8.24 -1.48
CA ARG A 4 0.17 -9.61 -1.85
C ARG A 4 -0.66 -10.11 -3.03
N ASP A 5 -0.17 -11.10 -3.76
CA ASP A 5 -0.89 -11.68 -4.91
C ASP A 5 -2.19 -12.41 -4.50
N ARG A 6 -2.20 -12.98 -3.29
CA ARG A 6 -3.35 -13.59 -2.60
C ARG A 6 -3.11 -13.62 -1.08
N ILE A 7 -4.12 -14.04 -0.32
CA ILE A 7 -4.00 -14.21 1.15
C ILE A 7 -2.86 -15.20 1.44
N GLY A 8 -1.89 -14.76 2.25
CA GLY A 8 -0.68 -15.54 2.57
C GLY A 8 0.28 -15.77 1.39
N GLY A 9 0.07 -15.11 0.25
CA GLY A 9 0.86 -15.26 -0.96
C GLY A 9 2.11 -14.38 -1.00
N ALA A 10 2.68 -14.21 -2.18
CA ALA A 10 3.92 -13.45 -2.41
C ALA A 10 3.70 -11.94 -2.21
N LEU A 11 4.70 -11.26 -1.64
CA LEU A 11 4.71 -9.80 -1.50
C LEU A 11 4.88 -9.15 -2.88
N LEU A 12 3.93 -8.30 -3.26
CA LEU A 12 3.96 -7.48 -4.47
C LEU A 12 4.49 -6.07 -4.20
N TYR A 13 4.07 -5.48 -3.08
CA TYR A 13 4.51 -4.14 -2.69
C TYR A 13 4.32 -3.87 -1.20
N ARG A 14 5.12 -2.97 -0.63
CA ARG A 14 5.08 -2.62 0.79
C ARG A 14 5.03 -1.11 1.00
N LEU A 15 4.12 -0.66 1.86
CA LEU A 15 4.05 0.71 2.37
C LEU A 15 4.14 0.69 3.89
N ASP A 16 5.10 1.42 4.44
CA ASP A 16 5.20 1.69 5.87
C ASP A 16 5.84 3.06 6.13
N THR A 17 6.00 3.41 7.40
CA THR A 17 6.65 4.66 7.81
C THR A 17 8.17 4.61 7.64
N ALA A 18 8.78 3.41 7.69
CA ALA A 18 10.23 3.24 7.55
C ALA A 18 10.71 3.46 6.10
N ASN A 19 9.89 3.10 5.12
CA ASN A 19 10.15 3.32 3.70
C ASN A 19 9.54 4.63 3.16
N GLY A 20 8.99 5.47 4.05
CA GLY A 20 8.46 6.79 3.74
C GLY A 20 7.21 6.78 2.84
N ARG A 21 6.55 5.64 2.67
CA ARG A 21 5.32 5.52 1.86
C ARG A 21 4.06 5.81 2.67
N ILE A 22 4.16 5.76 4.00
CA ILE A 22 3.10 6.14 4.92
C ILE A 22 3.58 7.29 5.81
N THR A 23 2.78 8.36 5.85
CA THR A 23 2.93 9.43 6.84
C THR A 23 1.72 9.41 7.76
N ILE A 24 1.96 9.36 9.07
CA ILE A 24 0.92 9.45 10.11
C ILE A 24 1.07 10.83 10.77
N GLY A 25 0.00 11.61 10.82
CA GLY A 25 0.08 12.94 11.45
C GLY A 25 -1.21 13.75 11.39
N GLY A 26 -1.07 15.05 11.64
CA GLY A 26 -2.20 15.98 11.78
C GLY A 26 -2.96 15.79 13.09
N THR A 27 -3.72 16.81 13.49
CA THR A 27 -4.54 16.78 14.73
C THR A 27 -5.74 15.83 14.63
N THR A 28 -6.08 15.41 13.42
CA THR A 28 -7.21 14.51 13.12
C THR A 28 -6.81 13.05 12.92
N GLY A 29 -5.52 12.72 13.07
CA GLY A 29 -5.03 11.34 12.84
C GLY A 29 -5.03 10.93 11.36
N GLN A 30 -4.67 11.85 10.47
CA GLN A 30 -4.57 11.59 9.04
C GLN A 30 -3.47 10.56 8.77
N ILE A 31 -3.79 9.59 7.92
CA ILE A 31 -2.84 8.61 7.38
C ILE A 31 -2.76 8.83 5.87
N THR A 32 -1.60 9.26 5.41
CA THR A 32 -1.33 9.51 3.99
C THR A 32 -0.51 8.35 3.43
N LEU A 33 -1.03 7.71 2.38
CA LEU A 33 -0.31 6.69 1.61
C LEU A 33 0.15 7.32 0.30
N SER A 34 1.43 7.20 -0.02
CA SER A 34 2.02 7.77 -1.24
C SER A 34 2.81 6.71 -2.00
N ILE A 35 2.54 6.60 -3.30
CA ILE A 35 3.25 5.72 -4.23
C ILE A 35 3.63 6.56 -5.46
N PRO A 36 4.92 6.79 -5.73
CA PRO A 36 5.35 7.54 -6.91
C PRO A 36 4.98 6.84 -8.21
N ASP A 37 4.80 7.63 -9.26
CA ASP A 37 4.55 7.16 -10.63
C ASP A 37 5.63 6.20 -11.15
N THR A 38 6.90 6.48 -10.88
CA THR A 38 8.07 5.65 -11.22
C THR A 38 8.01 4.27 -10.58
N VAL A 39 7.30 4.13 -9.46
CA VAL A 39 7.09 2.83 -8.81
C VAL A 39 5.92 2.09 -9.46
N THR A 40 4.79 2.77 -9.66
CA THR A 40 3.59 2.12 -10.23
C THR A 40 3.75 1.78 -11.69
N SER A 41 4.51 2.56 -12.47
CA SER A 41 4.81 2.28 -13.88
C SER A 41 5.67 1.03 -14.07
N ALA A 42 6.46 0.65 -13.07
CA ALA A 42 7.27 -0.56 -13.08
C ALA A 42 6.49 -1.83 -12.71
N TRP A 43 5.24 -1.73 -12.26
CA TRP A 43 4.47 -2.89 -11.82
C TRP A 43 3.98 -3.76 -12.98
N THR A 44 4.36 -5.04 -12.94
CA THR A 44 3.93 -6.06 -13.89
C THR A 44 2.66 -6.79 -13.46
N TRP A 45 2.31 -6.74 -12.17
CA TRP A 45 1.07 -7.29 -11.63
C TRP A 45 -0.12 -6.36 -11.88
N ARG A 46 -1.34 -6.91 -11.81
CA ARG A 46 -2.60 -6.17 -12.12
C ARG A 46 -3.62 -6.22 -10.99
N ALA A 47 -3.47 -7.13 -10.04
CA ALA A 47 -4.34 -7.25 -8.89
C ALA A 47 -3.55 -7.77 -7.68
N GLY A 48 -4.08 -7.50 -6.49
CA GLY A 48 -3.56 -8.03 -5.23
C GLY A 48 -4.57 -7.84 -4.10
N VAL A 49 -4.24 -8.36 -2.91
CA VAL A 49 -4.97 -8.16 -1.66
C VAL A 49 -4.09 -7.40 -0.67
N TYR A 50 -4.71 -6.66 0.24
CA TYR A 50 -3.98 -5.88 1.24
C TYR A 50 -4.74 -5.73 2.55
N ASP A 51 -3.98 -5.40 3.58
CA ASP A 51 -4.45 -4.76 4.79
C ASP A 51 -3.57 -3.54 5.14
N LEU A 52 -4.16 -2.58 5.83
CA LEU A 52 -3.45 -1.50 6.50
C LEU A 52 -3.62 -1.68 8.00
N GLU A 53 -2.50 -1.86 8.67
CA GLU A 53 -2.44 -2.01 10.12
C GLU A 53 -1.72 -0.82 10.76
N LEU A 54 -2.24 -0.39 11.89
CA LEU A 54 -1.59 0.53 12.82
C LEU A 54 -1.00 -0.28 13.97
N VAL A 55 0.29 -0.11 14.21
CA VAL A 55 0.97 -0.65 15.40
C VAL A 55 1.04 0.46 16.44
N ALA A 56 0.34 0.27 17.55
CA ALA A 56 0.38 1.20 18.68
C ALA A 56 1.69 1.04 19.49
N PRO A 57 2.07 2.02 20.32
CA PRO A 57 3.30 1.96 21.10
C PRO A 57 3.43 0.76 22.05
N ASP A 58 2.30 0.17 22.46
CA ASP A 58 2.20 -1.04 23.28
C ASP A 58 2.26 -2.35 22.45
N ALA A 59 2.65 -2.25 21.17
CA ALA A 59 2.68 -3.33 20.19
C ALA A 59 1.31 -3.91 19.81
N ARG A 60 0.20 -3.30 20.26
CA ARG A 60 -1.13 -3.69 19.77
C ARG A 60 -1.25 -3.36 18.28
N VAL A 61 -1.67 -4.35 17.50
CA VAL A 61 -1.94 -4.19 16.08
C VAL A 61 -3.43 -3.98 15.87
N VAL A 62 -3.79 -2.92 15.15
CA VAL A 62 -5.17 -2.62 14.76
C VAL A 62 -5.23 -2.55 13.24
N ARG A 63 -6.01 -3.45 12.65
CA ARG A 63 -6.33 -3.37 11.23
C ARG A 63 -7.37 -2.28 10.98
N LEU A 64 -7.00 -1.30 10.16
CA LEU A 64 -7.82 -0.14 9.85
C LEU A 64 -8.70 -0.38 8.63
N ILE A 65 -8.11 -0.90 7.56
CA ILE A 65 -8.79 -1.24 6.30
C ILE A 65 -8.17 -2.49 5.70
N GLU A 66 -8.94 -3.19 4.88
CA GLU A 66 -8.49 -4.32 4.07
C GLU A 66 -9.25 -4.35 2.73
N GLY A 67 -8.72 -5.08 1.77
CA GLY A 67 -9.46 -5.37 0.54
C GLY A 67 -8.56 -5.79 -0.62
N THR A 68 -9.02 -5.47 -1.82
CA THR A 68 -8.33 -5.77 -3.08
C THR A 68 -7.76 -4.50 -3.70
N VAL A 69 -6.59 -4.61 -4.32
CA VAL A 69 -6.00 -3.59 -5.20
C VAL A 69 -6.18 -4.02 -6.64
N THR A 70 -6.52 -3.09 -7.54
CA THR A 70 -6.45 -3.27 -8.99
C THR A 70 -5.55 -2.20 -9.57
N VAL A 71 -4.56 -2.61 -10.38
CA VAL A 71 -3.66 -1.70 -11.11
C VAL A 71 -4.16 -1.61 -12.54
N ARG A 72 -4.51 -0.39 -12.95
CA ARG A 72 -4.95 -0.08 -14.31
C ARG A 72 -3.85 0.73 -14.99
N PRO A 73 -3.07 0.13 -15.91
CA PRO A 73 -2.10 0.87 -16.70
C PRO A 73 -2.77 1.98 -17.51
N GLU A 74 -1.99 2.99 -17.89
CA GLU A 74 -2.45 4.02 -18.82
C GLU A 74 -2.86 3.37 -20.16
N VAL A 75 -3.95 3.87 -20.74
CA VAL A 75 -4.44 3.43 -22.06
C VAL A 75 -3.62 4.07 -23.18
N THR A 76 -3.21 5.33 -23.00
CA THR A 76 -2.33 6.06 -23.90
C THR A 76 -0.89 5.93 -23.42
N THR A 77 -0.18 4.91 -23.87
CA THR A 77 1.28 4.84 -23.72
C THR A 77 1.91 5.55 -24.91
N GLY A 78 2.50 6.74 -24.70
CA GLY A 78 3.38 7.35 -25.69
C GLY A 78 4.59 6.43 -25.91
N ALA A 79 4.90 6.15 -27.18
CA ALA A 79 6.07 5.36 -27.59
C ALA A 79 7.39 6.08 -27.27
#